data_AF-A0A3E0MVD6-F1
#
_entry.id   AF-A0A3E0MVD6-F1
#
_cell.length_a   1.000
_cell.length_b   1.000
_cell.length_c   1.000
_cell.angle_alpha   90.00
_cell.angle_beta   90.00
_cell.angle_gamma   90.00
#
_symmetry.space_group_name_H-M   'P 1'
#
loop_
_entity.id
_entity.type
_entity.pdbx_description
1 polymer ?
#
loop_
_entity_poly.entity_id
_entity_poly.type
_entity_poly.pdbx_seq_one_letter_code
_entity_poly.pdbx_strand_id
1 'polypeptide(L)'
;MRLGDGELAINFNAVEPGLFFKDDDTGLIKAGPTHVGATAPNASGVGFTSNSLGESWLDTTSTHVLKIYDGTAFRTAKAVVSRSAGQPSNPEDGQLHYDSSASNLLMYDATAAAWVTI
;
A
#
# COMPACT_ATOMS: atom_id res chain seq x y z
N MET A 1 -18.46 -28.05 -3.94
CA MET A 1 -19.01 -26.86 -3.26
C MET A 1 -18.18 -25.66 -3.69
N ARG A 2 -18.83 -24.59 -4.14
CA ARG A 2 -18.17 -23.29 -4.40
C ARG A 2 -18.64 -22.33 -3.30
N LEU A 3 -17.77 -21.43 -2.87
CA LEU A 3 -18.13 -20.36 -1.92
C LEU A 3 -19.18 -19.45 -2.56
N GLY A 4 -20.21 -19.08 -1.80
CA GLY A 4 -21.16 -18.04 -2.17
C GLY A 4 -20.57 -16.64 -1.98
N ASP A 5 -21.16 -15.62 -2.62
CA ASP A 5 -20.70 -14.24 -2.49
C ASP A 5 -20.78 -13.78 -1.03
N GLY A 6 -19.72 -13.12 -0.56
CA GLY A 6 -19.52 -12.72 0.83
C GLY A 6 -19.15 -13.86 1.80
N GLU A 7 -19.16 -15.12 1.36
CA GLU A 7 -18.81 -16.25 2.23
C GLU A 7 -17.32 -16.18 2.64
N LEU A 8 -17.07 -16.35 3.94
CA LEU A 8 -15.72 -16.32 4.50
C LEU A 8 -14.99 -17.63 4.23
N ALA A 9 -13.69 -17.53 3.95
CA ALA A 9 -12.78 -18.66 3.83
C ALA A 9 -11.50 -18.40 4.61
N ILE A 10 -10.89 -19.46 5.15
CA ILE A 10 -9.67 -19.35 5.94
C ILE A 10 -8.58 -20.22 5.29
N ASN A 11 -7.41 -19.63 5.08
CA ASN A 11 -6.18 -20.35 4.76
C ASN A 11 -5.36 -20.56 6.04
N PHE A 12 -5.07 -21.82 6.35
CA PHE A 12 -4.32 -22.24 7.53
C PHE A 12 -2.84 -22.53 7.24
N ASN A 13 -2.36 -22.22 6.04
CA ASN A 13 -0.94 -22.37 5.72
C ASN A 13 -0.10 -21.47 6.64
N ALA A 14 0.87 -22.03 7.35
CA ALA A 14 1.67 -21.28 8.33
C ALA A 14 2.61 -20.22 7.70
N VAL A 15 3.00 -20.40 6.43
CA VAL A 15 3.84 -19.44 5.69
C VAL A 15 3.00 -18.27 5.20
N GLU A 16 1.75 -18.52 4.80
CA GLU A 16 0.82 -17.50 4.30
C GLU A 16 -0.60 -17.72 4.84
N PRO A 17 -0.84 -17.49 6.14
CA PRO A 17 -2.19 -17.61 6.67
C PRO A 17 -3.07 -16.49 6.08
N GLY A 18 -4.39 -16.69 6.07
CA GLY A 18 -5.28 -15.63 5.61
C GLY A 18 -6.75 -15.84 5.89
N LEU A 19 -7.45 -14.74 6.11
CA LEU A 19 -8.90 -14.63 6.03
C LEU A 19 -9.27 -14.05 4.66
N PHE A 20 -10.23 -14.68 4.01
CA PHE A 20 -10.72 -14.31 2.70
C PHE A 20 -12.24 -14.22 2.70
N PHE A 21 -12.79 -13.48 1.75
CA PHE A 21 -14.20 -13.56 1.38
C PHE A 21 -14.33 -13.68 -0.14
N LYS A 22 -15.37 -14.37 -0.63
CA LYS A 22 -15.70 -14.39 -2.06
C LYS A 22 -16.36 -13.06 -2.44
N ASP A 23 -15.83 -12.34 -3.43
CA ASP A 23 -16.51 -11.18 -4.03
C ASP A 23 -17.62 -11.62 -5.00
N ASP A 24 -18.21 -10.72 -5.77
CA ASP A 24 -19.18 -11.03 -6.84
C ASP A 24 -18.57 -11.17 -8.24
N ASP A 25 -17.24 -11.05 -8.38
CA ASP A 25 -16.55 -10.96 -9.68
C ASP A 25 -15.24 -11.78 -9.71
N THR A 26 -14.15 -11.21 -9.16
CA THR A 26 -12.76 -11.65 -9.39
C THR A 26 -12.34 -12.90 -8.62
N GLY A 27 -13.12 -13.30 -7.60
CA GLY A 27 -12.86 -14.48 -6.78
C GLY A 27 -12.67 -14.14 -5.31
N LEU A 28 -11.57 -14.60 -4.72
CA LEU A 28 -11.30 -14.43 -3.29
C LEU A 28 -10.58 -13.11 -3.03
N ILE A 29 -11.11 -12.33 -2.10
CA ILE A 29 -10.46 -11.13 -1.58
C ILE A 29 -9.83 -11.45 -0.24
N LYS A 30 -8.54 -11.14 -0.09
CA LYS A 30 -7.83 -11.31 1.17
C LYS A 30 -8.11 -10.13 2.08
N ALA A 31 -8.68 -10.40 3.24
CA ALA A 31 -8.88 -9.40 4.29
C ALA A 31 -7.60 -9.18 5.12
N GLY A 32 -6.75 -10.19 5.23
CA GLY A 32 -5.47 -10.13 5.94
C GLY A 32 -5.02 -11.51 6.45
N PRO A 33 -3.86 -11.60 7.12
CA PRO A 33 -2.92 -10.50 7.39
C PRO A 33 -2.12 -10.06 6.15
N THR A 34 -1.41 -8.95 6.27
CA THR A 34 -0.39 -8.50 5.32
C THR A 34 0.67 -9.59 5.13
N HIS A 35 1.00 -9.94 3.89
CA HIS A 35 2.11 -10.85 3.62
C HIS A 35 3.43 -10.17 4.00
N VAL A 36 4.37 -10.91 4.60
CA VAL A 36 5.70 -10.40 4.95
C VAL A 36 6.74 -11.33 4.33
N GLY A 37 7.53 -10.81 3.39
CA GLY A 37 8.48 -11.64 2.67
C GLY A 37 9.28 -10.91 1.61
N ALA A 38 10.30 -11.59 1.08
CA ALA A 38 11.18 -11.06 0.04
C ALA A 38 10.59 -11.17 -1.37
N THR A 39 9.61 -12.05 -1.56
CA THR A 39 8.87 -12.24 -2.81
C THR A 39 7.42 -11.82 -2.61
N ALA A 40 6.76 -11.37 -3.67
CA ALA A 40 5.33 -11.11 -3.62
C ALA A 40 4.55 -12.37 -3.21
N PRO A 41 3.43 -12.23 -2.48
CA PRO A 41 2.57 -13.38 -2.20
C PRO A 41 2.09 -14.02 -3.51
N ASN A 42 1.76 -15.31 -3.43
CA ASN A 42 1.30 -16.12 -4.57
C ASN A 42 2.30 -16.26 -5.74
N ALA A 43 3.52 -15.72 -5.67
CA ALA A 43 4.54 -15.86 -6.72
C ALA A 43 4.93 -17.34 -7.00
N SER A 44 4.71 -18.21 -6.01
CA SER A 44 4.83 -19.67 -6.11
C SER A 44 3.66 -20.38 -5.43
N GLY A 45 2.47 -19.75 -5.45
CA GLY A 45 1.29 -20.25 -4.77
C GLY A 45 0.81 -21.60 -5.31
N VAL A 46 0.44 -22.51 -4.41
CA VAL A 46 -0.26 -23.76 -4.75
C VAL A 46 -1.75 -23.53 -4.55
N GLY A 47 -2.54 -23.53 -5.64
CA GLY A 47 -3.98 -23.27 -5.59
C GLY A 47 -4.37 -21.99 -6.33
N PHE A 48 -5.00 -21.04 -5.64
CA PHE A 48 -5.39 -19.75 -6.23
C PHE A 48 -4.15 -18.87 -6.41
N THR A 49 -3.72 -18.67 -7.65
CA THR A 49 -2.45 -17.99 -7.96
C THR A 49 -2.60 -16.48 -8.18
N SER A 50 -3.82 -15.95 -8.14
CA SER A 50 -4.06 -14.51 -8.30
C SER A 50 -3.96 -13.79 -6.96
N ASN A 51 -3.48 -12.56 -7.00
CA ASN A 51 -3.58 -11.63 -5.88
C ASN A 51 -4.94 -10.92 -5.91
N SER A 52 -5.44 -10.53 -4.75
CA SER A 52 -6.68 -9.78 -4.64
C SER A 52 -6.46 -8.27 -4.61
N LEU A 53 -7.40 -7.49 -5.14
CA LEU A 53 -7.34 -6.02 -5.06
C LEU A 53 -7.20 -5.58 -3.60
N GLY A 54 -6.26 -4.67 -3.34
CA GLY A 54 -6.00 -4.18 -1.98
C GLY A 54 -5.14 -5.10 -1.11
N GLU A 55 -4.74 -6.27 -1.61
CA GLU A 55 -3.85 -7.17 -0.87
C GLU A 55 -2.52 -6.47 -0.53
N SER A 56 -2.13 -6.57 0.73
CA SER A 56 -0.95 -5.91 1.28
C SER A 56 0.23 -6.86 1.39
N TRP A 57 1.41 -6.32 1.05
CA TRP A 57 2.70 -7.00 1.16
C TRP A 57 3.75 -6.06 1.75
N LEU A 58 4.38 -6.46 2.85
CA LEU A 58 5.58 -5.84 3.37
C LEU A 58 6.81 -6.47 2.69
N ASP A 59 7.37 -5.77 1.71
CA ASP A 59 8.53 -6.22 0.94
C ASP A 59 9.82 -6.01 1.74
N THR A 60 10.39 -7.12 2.22
CA THR A 60 11.60 -7.10 3.04
C THR A 60 12.88 -6.87 2.23
N THR A 61 12.86 -7.01 0.90
CA THR A 61 14.03 -6.69 0.05
C THR A 61 14.17 -5.19 -0.16
N SER A 62 13.06 -4.47 -0.19
CA SER A 62 13.01 -3.01 -0.40
C SER A 62 13.08 -2.23 0.92
N THR A 63 13.88 -2.68 1.90
CA THR A 63 13.95 -2.05 3.24
C THR A 63 12.58 -1.95 3.95
N HIS A 64 11.77 -3.02 3.88
CA HIS A 64 10.44 -3.10 4.52
C HIS A 64 9.44 -2.04 4.01
N VAL A 65 9.27 -1.99 2.69
CA VAL A 65 8.29 -1.09 2.05
C VAL A 65 6.95 -1.80 1.93
N LEU A 66 5.89 -1.14 2.42
CA LEU A 66 4.52 -1.60 2.21
C LEU A 66 4.11 -1.38 0.75
N LYS A 67 3.63 -2.45 0.12
CA LYS A 67 3.09 -2.48 -1.23
C LYS A 67 1.65 -2.97 -1.21
N ILE A 68 0.83 -2.45 -2.12
CA ILE A 68 -0.59 -2.82 -2.27
C ILE A 68 -0.82 -3.28 -3.71
N TYR A 69 -1.54 -4.40 -3.88
CA TYR A 69 -1.94 -4.88 -5.20
C TYR A 69 -3.08 -4.01 -5.76
N ASP A 70 -2.85 -3.37 -6.91
CA ASP A 70 -3.81 -2.47 -7.56
C ASP A 70 -4.77 -3.18 -8.54
N GLY A 71 -4.77 -4.51 -8.55
CA GLY A 71 -5.49 -5.34 -9.53
C GLY A 71 -4.64 -5.73 -10.74
N THR A 72 -3.44 -5.16 -10.90
CA THR A 72 -2.48 -5.53 -11.96
C THR A 72 -1.11 -5.87 -11.38
N ALA A 73 -0.59 -5.07 -10.46
CA ALA A 73 0.72 -5.27 -9.84
C ALA A 73 0.77 -4.73 -8.41
N PHE A 74 1.74 -5.20 -7.62
CA PHE A 74 2.06 -4.59 -6.34
C PHE A 74 2.73 -3.24 -6.55
N ARG A 75 2.10 -2.18 -6.04
CA ARG A 75 2.61 -0.81 -6.09
C ARG A 75 3.14 -0.40 -4.73
N THR A 76 4.32 0.22 -4.73
CA THR A 76 4.75 1.02 -3.58
C THR A 76 3.86 2.25 -3.50
N ALA A 77 3.26 2.49 -2.33
CA ALA A 77 2.59 3.75 -2.06
C ALA A 77 3.62 4.88 -2.17
N LYS A 78 3.45 5.75 -3.17
CA LYS A 78 4.36 6.88 -3.37
C LYS A 78 3.95 8.00 -2.42
N ALA A 79 4.89 8.51 -1.63
CA ALA A 79 4.72 9.82 -1.03
C ALA A 79 4.59 10.84 -2.18
N VAL A 80 3.49 11.59 -2.19
CA VAL A 80 3.27 12.64 -3.19
C VAL A 80 3.92 13.91 -2.67
N VAL A 81 5.02 14.33 -3.29
CA VAL A 81 5.53 15.70 -3.10
C VAL A 81 4.55 16.63 -3.79
N SER A 82 3.94 17.54 -3.05
CA SER A 82 3.08 18.56 -3.67
C SER A 82 3.95 19.57 -4.43
N ARG A 83 3.43 20.15 -5.51
CA ARG A 83 4.15 21.13 -6.33
C ARG A 83 3.23 22.27 -6.74
N SER A 84 3.59 23.48 -6.35
CA SER A 84 2.87 24.71 -6.72
C SER A 84 3.81 25.91 -6.71
N ALA A 85 3.31 27.06 -7.16
CA ALA A 85 3.96 28.35 -6.93
C ALA A 85 3.56 28.80 -5.52
N GLY A 86 4.53 28.86 -4.59
CA GLY A 86 4.26 29.10 -3.18
C GLY A 86 3.77 27.87 -2.41
N GLN A 87 3.75 28.03 -1.10
CA GLN A 87 3.47 27.00 -0.10
C GLN A 87 1.96 26.72 0.06
N PRO A 88 1.53 25.45 0.23
CA PRO A 88 0.17 25.09 0.63
C PRO A 88 -0.29 25.77 1.93
N SER A 89 -1.57 26.15 2.01
CA SER A 89 -2.16 26.86 3.15
C SER A 89 -2.72 25.97 4.26
N ASN A 90 -2.93 24.68 3.99
CA ASN A 90 -3.35 23.68 4.98
C ASN A 90 -2.40 22.46 4.94
N PRO A 91 -1.11 22.64 5.28
CA PRO A 91 -0.17 21.53 5.24
C PRO A 91 -0.34 20.56 6.40
N GLU A 92 0.03 19.30 6.15
CA GLU A 92 0.14 18.25 7.16
C GLU A 92 1.59 18.15 7.64
N ASP A 93 1.80 17.75 8.90
CA ASP A 93 3.13 17.58 9.46
C ASP A 93 3.97 16.57 8.65
N GLY A 94 5.21 16.93 8.33
CA GLY A 94 6.09 16.11 7.50
C GLY A 94 5.77 16.13 6.00
N GLN A 95 4.80 16.92 5.55
CA GLN A 95 4.51 17.06 4.11
C GLN A 95 5.75 17.59 3.37
N LEU A 96 6.17 16.87 2.32
CA LEU A 96 7.18 17.34 1.38
C LEU A 96 6.54 18.20 0.27
N HIS A 97 7.16 19.33 -0.05
CA HIS A 97 6.67 20.27 -1.05
C HIS A 97 7.82 20.83 -1.90
N TYR A 98 7.64 20.87 -3.22
CA TYR A 98 8.50 21.63 -4.11
C TYR A 98 7.84 22.97 -4.46
N ASP A 99 8.40 24.06 -3.94
CA ASP A 99 7.96 25.41 -4.29
C ASP A 99 8.63 25.81 -5.61
N SER A 100 7.81 25.92 -6.66
CA SER A 100 8.27 26.31 -7.99
C SER A 100 8.62 27.80 -8.13
N SER A 101 8.15 28.66 -7.22
CA SER A 101 8.54 30.08 -7.17
C SER A 101 9.93 30.25 -6.58
N ALA A 102 10.22 29.55 -5.48
CA ALA A 102 11.51 29.59 -4.79
C ALA A 102 12.53 28.58 -5.31
N SER A 103 12.08 27.60 -6.11
CA SER A 103 12.89 26.49 -6.63
C SER A 103 13.61 25.68 -5.56
N ASN A 104 12.92 25.39 -4.45
CA ASN A 104 13.44 24.60 -3.34
C ASN A 104 12.48 23.48 -2.90
N LEU A 105 13.06 22.45 -2.27
CA LEU A 105 12.32 21.41 -1.57
C LEU A 105 12.17 21.81 -0.10
N LEU A 106 10.96 21.68 0.41
CA LEU A 106 10.55 22.07 1.75
C LEU A 106 9.85 20.89 2.44
N MET A 107 9.91 20.85 3.77
CA MET A 107 9.06 20.04 4.64
C MET A 107 8.23 20.96 5.53
N TYR A 108 6.95 20.65 5.76
CA TYR A 108 6.18 21.35 6.78
C TYR A 108 6.48 20.78 8.18
N ASP A 109 6.86 21.65 9.12
CA ASP A 109 7.04 21.33 10.54
C ASP A 109 5.89 21.93 11.34
N ALA A 110 5.01 21.07 11.86
CA ALA A 110 3.83 21.50 12.62
C ALA A 110 4.18 22.05 14.02
N THR A 111 5.34 21.70 14.58
CA THR A 111 5.82 22.25 15.87
C THR A 111 6.24 23.70 15.70
N ALA A 112 6.94 24.01 14.62
CA ALA A 112 7.33 25.37 14.27
C ALA A 112 6.20 26.16 13.57
N ALA A 113 5.13 25.48 13.15
CA ALA A 113 4.07 26.00 12.29
C ALA A 113 4.63 26.69 11.04
N ALA A 114 5.65 26.09 10.42
CA ALA A 114 6.42 26.69 9.34
C ALA A 114 6.94 25.65 8.33
N TRP A 115 7.21 26.12 7.11
CA TRP A 115 7.94 25.36 6.11
C TRP A 115 9.45 25.51 6.29
N VAL A 116 10.16 24.39 6.36
CA VAL A 116 11.61 24.32 6.51
C VAL A 116 12.26 23.79 5.23
N THR A 117 13.36 24.40 4.80
CA THR A 117 14.15 23.91 3.65
C THR A 117 14.94 22.67 4.04
N ILE A 118 15.00 21.68 3.15
CA ILE A 118 15.69 20.40 3.33
C ILE A 118 16.93 20.31 2.46
#